data_AF-A0A0L9UVI9-F1
#
_entry.id   AF-A0A0L9UVI9-F1
#
_cell.length_a   1.000
_cell.length_b   1.000
_cell.length_c   1.000
_cell.angle_alpha   90.00
_cell.angle_beta   90.00
_cell.angle_gamma   90.00
#
_symmetry.space_group_name_H-M   'P 1'
#
loop_
_entity.id
_entity.type
_entity.pdbx_description
1 polymer ?
#
loop_
_entity_poly.entity_id
_entity_poly.type
_entity_poly.pdbx_seq_one_letter_code
_entity_poly.pdbx_strand_id
1 'polypeptide(L)'
;MEEALVEVCEPAEVRIQFALNCKCRATVRLRSLNPTAPVAFKIQTSSPKKFLVNPPSGLIPPLSFATFKVILKPQSHLPRSFPRSPSDRFLVKTAEFPANSSVSTHPESINSWFASRPYGFKTRDIKLKVAFVGPLLLNDAVIRGDLDAVRNLIKRQRSMLADLSPAEAESLLGAATKLLKPDDMVHLLLEAGLRIVPSPNASDEVHVAEDANTNKEVVELGEAIFEASRNGEANEVKALLRKGGGSVKYRDQYGLTALHAAAFKGHKDVMTVLVELEGLDLECEDEEGHVPLHMAVESGDVGTVQVLVEKGVNLNVVNKRGATPLYMAKIWGHHDICELLLNRGAFYSLTST
;
A
#
# COMPACT_ATOMS: atom_id res chain seq x y z
N MET A 1 -31.21 -2.21 -24.54
CA MET A 1 -30.00 -1.82 -23.78
C MET A 1 -29.93 -2.75 -22.57
N GLU A 2 -28.90 -3.59 -22.47
CA GLU A 2 -28.74 -4.45 -21.29
C GLU A 2 -28.29 -3.57 -20.11
N GLU A 3 -29.15 -3.41 -19.11
CA GLU A 3 -28.84 -2.65 -17.90
C GLU A 3 -27.63 -3.27 -17.18
N ALA A 4 -26.65 -2.45 -16.79
CA ALA A 4 -25.49 -2.91 -16.03
C ALA A 4 -25.93 -3.38 -14.64
N LEU A 5 -25.42 -4.52 -14.17
CA LEU A 5 -25.70 -5.01 -12.80
C LEU A 5 -24.82 -4.35 -11.75
N VAL A 6 -23.61 -3.96 -12.16
CA VAL A 6 -22.56 -3.46 -11.28
C VAL A 6 -21.88 -2.29 -11.96
N GLU A 7 -21.63 -1.23 -11.20
CA GLU A 7 -20.70 -0.18 -11.58
C GLU A 7 -19.39 -0.32 -10.79
N VAL A 8 -18.29 0.05 -11.42
CA VAL A 8 -16.99 0.17 -10.74
C VAL A 8 -16.89 1.60 -10.25
N CYS A 9 -16.77 1.79 -8.93
CA CYS A 9 -16.59 3.12 -8.37
C CYS A 9 -15.28 3.73 -8.86
N GLU A 10 -15.26 5.05 -9.10
CA GLU A 10 -14.06 5.73 -9.55
C GLU A 10 -12.89 5.51 -8.56
N PRO A 11 -11.69 5.17 -9.06
CA PRO A 11 -11.33 5.09 -10.47
C PRO A 11 -11.79 3.81 -11.18
N ALA A 12 -12.37 3.93 -12.38
CA ALA A 12 -12.77 2.79 -13.23
C ALA A 12 -11.57 2.02 -13.87
N GLU A 13 -10.43 1.98 -13.19
CA GLU A 13 -9.21 1.25 -13.56
C GLU A 13 -8.46 0.79 -12.30
N VAL A 14 -7.64 -0.25 -12.44
CA VAL A 14 -6.81 -0.76 -11.33
C VAL A 14 -5.55 0.10 -11.24
N ARG A 15 -5.53 1.06 -10.29
CA ARG A 15 -4.37 1.93 -10.04
C ARG A 15 -3.45 1.32 -9.00
N ILE A 16 -2.29 0.85 -9.43
CA ILE A 16 -1.25 0.26 -8.59
C ILE A 16 -0.22 1.33 -8.26
N GLN A 17 -0.08 1.65 -6.97
CA GLN A 17 1.04 2.45 -6.48
C GLN A 17 2.30 1.59 -6.52
N PHE A 18 3.12 1.78 -7.54
CA PHE A 18 4.24 0.92 -7.86
C PHE A 18 5.46 1.26 -7.03
N ALA A 19 6.06 0.23 -6.44
CA ALA A 19 7.34 0.26 -5.76
C ALA A 19 8.11 -1.03 -6.05
N LEU A 20 9.44 -0.93 -6.04
CA LEU A 20 10.33 -2.07 -6.32
C LEU A 20 10.37 -3.02 -5.11
N ASN A 21 10.57 -4.31 -5.40
CA ASN A 21 10.85 -5.36 -4.41
C ASN A 21 9.82 -5.53 -3.29
N CYS A 22 8.61 -5.00 -3.43
CA CYS A 22 7.53 -5.16 -2.45
C CYS A 22 6.18 -5.45 -3.11
N LYS A 23 5.22 -5.95 -2.31
CA LYS A 23 3.85 -6.20 -2.78
C LYS A 23 3.11 -4.87 -2.93
N CYS A 24 2.74 -4.52 -4.15
CA CYS A 24 1.94 -3.33 -4.41
C CYS A 24 0.46 -3.69 -4.43
N ARG A 25 -0.40 -2.91 -3.75
CA ARG A 25 -1.82 -3.22 -3.60
C ARG A 25 -2.69 -2.13 -4.22
N ALA A 26 -3.82 -2.52 -4.79
CA ALA A 26 -4.87 -1.61 -5.27
C ALA A 26 -6.23 -2.13 -4.85
N THR A 27 -7.08 -1.26 -4.31
CA THR A 27 -8.45 -1.61 -3.92
C THR A 27 -9.40 -1.15 -5.00
N VAL A 28 -10.26 -2.06 -5.49
CA VAL A 28 -11.34 -1.75 -6.41
C VAL A 28 -12.67 -1.95 -5.70
N ARG A 29 -13.56 -0.98 -5.82
CA ARG A 29 -14.90 -1.00 -5.24
C ARG A 29 -15.94 -1.18 -6.34
N LEU A 30 -16.80 -2.15 -6.14
CA LEU A 30 -17.93 -2.49 -7.00
C LEU A 30 -19.22 -2.09 -6.28
N ARG A 31 -20.16 -1.46 -6.99
CA ARG A 31 -21.49 -1.14 -6.47
C ARG A 31 -22.55 -1.91 -7.24
N SER A 32 -23.46 -2.55 -6.52
CA SER A 32 -24.65 -3.15 -7.13
C SER A 32 -25.62 -2.07 -7.56
N LEU A 33 -26.08 -2.17 -8.81
CA LEU A 33 -27.17 -1.36 -9.36
C LEU A 33 -28.52 -2.07 -9.22
N ASN A 34 -28.52 -3.34 -8.79
CA ASN A 34 -29.72 -4.13 -8.64
C ASN A 34 -30.41 -3.84 -7.29
N PRO A 35 -31.70 -3.42 -7.28
CA PRO A 35 -32.44 -3.13 -6.06
C PRO A 35 -32.98 -4.34 -5.32
N THR A 36 -33.15 -5.49 -6.00
CA THR A 36 -33.92 -6.62 -5.48
C THR A 36 -33.09 -7.87 -5.24
N ALA A 37 -32.08 -8.12 -6.07
CA ALA A 37 -31.26 -9.34 -5.99
C ALA A 37 -29.77 -9.05 -5.76
N PRO A 38 -29.07 -9.89 -4.97
CA PRO A 38 -27.62 -9.83 -4.87
C PRO A 38 -26.97 -10.10 -6.24
N VAL A 39 -25.80 -9.53 -6.46
CA VAL A 39 -25.02 -9.76 -7.68
C VAL A 39 -23.76 -10.54 -7.33
N ALA A 40 -23.60 -11.72 -7.92
CA ALA A 40 -22.37 -12.48 -7.82
C ALA A 40 -21.30 -11.87 -8.72
N PHE A 41 -20.06 -11.82 -8.24
CA PHE A 41 -18.91 -11.41 -9.04
C PHE A 41 -17.79 -12.45 -9.00
N LYS A 42 -17.03 -12.50 -10.09
CA LYS A 42 -15.79 -13.28 -10.23
C LYS A 42 -14.75 -12.48 -10.98
N ILE A 43 -13.52 -12.44 -10.45
CA ILE A 43 -12.41 -11.68 -11.02
C ILE A 43 -11.46 -12.63 -11.73
N GLN A 44 -11.09 -12.28 -12.96
CA GLN A 44 -10.07 -12.97 -13.74
C GLN A 44 -8.99 -11.97 -14.14
N THR A 45 -7.74 -12.42 -14.27
CA THR A 45 -6.60 -11.59 -14.70
C THR A 45 -5.92 -12.21 -15.91
N SER A 46 -5.42 -11.38 -16.84
CA SER A 46 -4.57 -11.82 -17.94
C SER A 46 -3.17 -12.25 -17.48
N SER A 47 -2.76 -11.86 -16.27
CA SER A 47 -1.41 -12.05 -15.73
C SER A 47 -1.42 -12.73 -14.35
N PRO A 48 -1.93 -13.98 -14.23
CA PRO A 48 -2.11 -14.66 -12.94
C PRO A 48 -0.79 -14.96 -12.21
N LYS A 49 0.33 -14.99 -12.93
CA LYS A 49 1.65 -15.13 -12.31
C LYS A 49 2.09 -13.86 -11.59
N LYS A 50 1.66 -12.68 -12.04
CA LYS A 50 2.03 -11.36 -11.52
C LYS A 50 1.08 -10.84 -10.45
N PHE A 51 -0.22 -11.11 -10.60
CA PHE A 51 -1.26 -10.56 -9.75
C PHE A 51 -1.99 -11.63 -8.96
N LEU A 52 -2.32 -11.31 -7.71
CA LEU A 52 -3.28 -12.02 -6.89
C LEU A 52 -4.50 -11.13 -6.68
N VAL A 53 -5.67 -11.75 -6.46
CA VAL A 53 -6.93 -11.03 -6.20
C VAL A 53 -7.57 -11.57 -4.94
N ASN A 54 -8.00 -10.69 -4.04
CA ASN A 54 -8.64 -11.06 -2.79
C ASN A 54 -9.84 -10.14 -2.43
N PRO A 55 -11.07 -10.66 -2.29
CA PRO A 55 -11.49 -12.01 -2.67
C PRO A 55 -11.58 -12.16 -4.20
N PRO A 56 -11.29 -13.35 -4.77
CA PRO A 56 -11.38 -13.59 -6.21
C PRO A 56 -12.83 -13.71 -6.72
N SER A 57 -13.78 -13.99 -5.84
CA SER A 57 -15.21 -14.08 -6.11
C SER A 57 -15.99 -13.73 -4.84
N GLY A 58 -17.24 -13.29 -5.00
CA GLY A 58 -18.08 -12.90 -3.89
C GLY A 58 -19.48 -12.49 -4.32
N LEU A 59 -20.29 -12.03 -3.36
CA LEU A 59 -21.61 -11.46 -3.59
C LEU A 59 -21.59 -9.98 -3.22
N ILE A 60 -22.32 -9.18 -4.00
CA ILE A 60 -22.64 -7.79 -3.70
C ILE A 60 -24.12 -7.76 -3.32
N PRO A 61 -24.47 -7.38 -2.08
CA PRO A 61 -25.88 -7.22 -1.70
C PRO A 61 -26.60 -6.16 -2.56
N PRO A 62 -27.95 -6.19 -2.64
CA PRO A 62 -28.73 -5.20 -3.38
C PRO A 62 -28.38 -3.76 -2.95
N LEU A 63 -28.19 -2.87 -3.92
CA LEU A 63 -27.79 -1.45 -3.73
C LEU A 63 -26.57 -1.22 -2.81
N SER A 64 -25.75 -2.26 -2.58
CA SER A 64 -24.60 -2.21 -1.69
C SER A 64 -23.29 -2.25 -2.47
N PHE A 65 -22.18 -2.33 -1.74
CA PHE A 65 -20.84 -2.35 -2.29
C PHE A 65 -20.08 -3.61 -1.87
N ALA A 66 -19.18 -4.04 -2.72
CA ALA A 66 -18.14 -5.01 -2.40
C ALA A 66 -16.79 -4.46 -2.83
N THR A 67 -15.71 -4.90 -2.19
CA THR A 67 -14.36 -4.55 -2.61
C THR A 67 -13.55 -5.80 -2.90
N PHE A 68 -12.61 -5.67 -3.83
CA PHE A 68 -11.55 -6.65 -4.01
C PHE A 68 -10.20 -5.92 -4.11
N LYS A 69 -9.18 -6.54 -3.55
CA LYS A 69 -7.80 -6.09 -3.60
C LYS A 69 -7.09 -6.80 -4.73
N VAL A 70 -6.45 -6.04 -5.61
CA VAL A 70 -5.45 -6.52 -6.56
C VAL A 70 -4.08 -6.36 -5.91
N ILE A 71 -3.31 -7.45 -5.88
CA ILE A 71 -1.98 -7.48 -5.28
C ILE A 71 -0.98 -7.84 -6.37
N LEU A 72 -0.14 -6.87 -6.76
CA LEU A 72 1.01 -7.11 -7.61
C LEU A 72 2.13 -7.71 -6.74
N LYS A 73 2.65 -8.87 -7.15
CA LYS A 73 3.81 -9.51 -6.50
C LYS A 73 5.06 -8.62 -6.64
N PRO A 74 6.06 -8.73 -5.74
CA PRO A 74 7.31 -7.99 -5.84
C PRO A 74 7.91 -8.01 -7.24
N GLN A 75 8.26 -6.83 -7.76
CA GLN A 75 8.91 -6.66 -9.06
C GLN A 75 10.31 -6.09 -8.85
N SER A 76 11.32 -6.69 -9.49
CA SER A 76 12.72 -6.24 -9.43
C SER A 76 13.06 -5.13 -10.42
N HIS A 77 12.15 -4.82 -11.35
CA HIS A 77 12.35 -3.83 -12.39
C HIS A 77 11.11 -2.97 -12.58
N LEU A 78 11.34 -1.77 -13.10
CA LEU A 78 10.27 -0.86 -13.51
C LEU A 78 9.40 -1.51 -14.60
N PRO A 79 8.09 -1.22 -14.64
CA PRO A 79 7.23 -1.68 -15.72
C PRO A 79 7.78 -1.16 -17.05
N ARG A 80 7.94 -2.05 -18.04
CA ARG A 80 8.44 -1.68 -19.38
C ARG A 80 7.61 -0.61 -20.07
N SER A 81 6.35 -0.47 -19.68
CA SER A 81 5.40 0.51 -20.19
C SER A 81 4.54 0.99 -19.03
N PHE A 82 4.53 2.30 -18.80
CA PHE A 82 3.71 2.97 -17.80
C PHE A 82 3.31 4.36 -18.34
N PRO A 83 2.27 5.00 -17.81
CA PRO A 83 1.47 4.58 -16.65
C PRO A 83 0.41 3.54 -16.95
N ARG A 84 0.25 3.03 -18.18
CA ARG A 84 -0.74 1.98 -18.48
C ARG A 84 -0.06 0.71 -18.97
N SER A 85 -0.43 -0.43 -18.39
CA SER A 85 -0.01 -1.73 -18.91
C SER A 85 -0.82 -2.10 -20.16
N PRO A 86 -0.18 -2.46 -21.30
CA PRO A 86 -0.88 -2.95 -22.48
C PRO A 86 -1.37 -4.39 -22.30
N SER A 87 -0.68 -5.16 -21.45
CA SER A 87 -0.84 -6.61 -21.29
C SER A 87 -1.68 -6.98 -20.05
N ASP A 88 -1.61 -6.19 -18.98
CA ASP A 88 -2.28 -6.52 -17.73
C ASP A 88 -3.71 -5.96 -17.71
N ARG A 89 -4.69 -6.86 -17.58
CA ARG A 89 -6.12 -6.56 -17.57
C ARG A 89 -6.84 -7.45 -16.56
N PHE A 90 -7.91 -6.92 -15.99
CA PHE A 90 -8.83 -7.67 -15.15
C PHE A 90 -10.20 -7.73 -15.81
N LEU A 91 -10.87 -8.86 -15.67
CA LEU A 91 -12.23 -9.10 -16.12
C LEU A 91 -13.09 -9.39 -14.90
N VAL A 92 -14.05 -8.51 -14.63
CA VAL A 92 -15.07 -8.69 -13.60
C VAL A 92 -16.28 -9.28 -14.28
N LYS A 93 -16.55 -10.56 -14.00
CA LYS A 93 -17.77 -11.24 -14.45
C LYS A 93 -18.83 -11.07 -13.39
N THR A 94 -20.00 -10.62 -13.77
CA THR A 94 -21.11 -10.37 -12.87
C THR A 94 -22.37 -11.09 -13.34
N ALA A 95 -23.15 -11.64 -12.42
CA ALA A 95 -24.42 -12.27 -12.72
C ALA A 95 -25.37 -12.08 -11.54
N GLU A 96 -26.65 -11.94 -11.82
CA GLU A 96 -27.67 -11.87 -10.78
C GLU A 96 -27.73 -13.21 -10.04
N PHE A 97 -27.69 -13.14 -8.71
CA PHE A 97 -27.65 -14.31 -7.85
C PHE A 97 -29.06 -14.57 -7.28
N PRO A 98 -29.69 -15.70 -7.60
CA PRO A 98 -31.06 -15.95 -7.19
C PRO A 98 -31.18 -16.10 -5.66
N ALA A 99 -32.11 -15.34 -5.08
CA ALA A 99 -32.32 -15.25 -3.63
C ALA A 99 -32.71 -16.59 -2.96
N ASN A 100 -33.24 -17.56 -3.72
CA ASN A 100 -33.66 -18.88 -3.22
C ASN A 100 -32.60 -19.98 -3.43
N SER A 101 -31.35 -19.63 -3.75
CA SER A 101 -30.31 -20.63 -3.93
C SER A 101 -29.84 -21.17 -2.57
N SER A 102 -29.85 -22.50 -2.41
CA SER A 102 -29.23 -23.21 -1.27
C SER A 102 -27.69 -23.16 -1.29
N VAL A 103 -27.12 -22.29 -2.14
CA VAL A 103 -25.69 -22.22 -2.43
C VAL A 103 -25.03 -21.30 -1.40
N SER A 104 -24.05 -21.84 -0.69
CA SER A 104 -23.24 -21.09 0.29
C SER A 104 -22.64 -19.81 -0.31
N THR A 105 -22.53 -18.77 0.51
CA THR A 105 -21.93 -17.48 0.15
C THR A 105 -20.39 -17.50 0.11
N HIS A 106 -19.77 -18.65 0.35
CA HIS A 106 -18.31 -18.80 0.24
C HIS A 106 -17.79 -18.63 -1.20
N PRO A 107 -16.58 -18.07 -1.40
CA PRO A 107 -16.00 -17.85 -2.73
C PRO A 107 -15.90 -19.09 -3.61
N GLU A 108 -15.61 -20.26 -3.04
CA GLU A 108 -15.52 -21.54 -3.76
C GLU A 108 -16.89 -22.00 -4.28
N SER A 109 -17.93 -21.89 -3.46
CA SER A 109 -19.31 -22.16 -3.83
C SER A 109 -19.79 -21.26 -4.97
N ILE A 110 -19.42 -19.97 -4.93
CA ILE A 110 -19.71 -19.01 -5.99
C ILE A 110 -18.96 -19.36 -7.27
N ASN A 111 -17.70 -19.79 -7.18
CA ASN A 111 -16.93 -20.24 -8.35
C ASN A 111 -17.54 -21.48 -9.00
N SER A 112 -17.97 -22.45 -8.20
CA SER A 112 -18.70 -23.65 -8.65
C SER A 112 -20.04 -23.27 -9.27
N TRP A 113 -20.75 -22.29 -8.71
CA TRP A 113 -21.99 -21.76 -9.27
C TRP A 113 -21.77 -21.10 -10.63
N PHE A 114 -20.74 -20.25 -10.78
CA PHE A 114 -20.34 -19.69 -12.09
C PHE A 114 -20.00 -20.79 -13.11
N ALA A 115 -19.43 -21.92 -12.68
CA ALA A 115 -19.11 -23.05 -13.55
C ALA A 115 -20.35 -23.88 -13.94
N SER A 116 -21.33 -24.00 -13.05
CA SER A 116 -22.56 -24.78 -13.27
C SER A 116 -23.49 -24.21 -14.34
N ARG A 117 -23.33 -22.93 -14.72
CA ARG A 117 -24.14 -22.21 -15.73
C ARG A 117 -25.64 -22.50 -15.59
N PRO A 118 -26.27 -22.07 -14.48
CA PRO A 118 -27.69 -22.36 -14.23
C PRO A 118 -28.61 -21.86 -15.35
N TYR A 119 -29.84 -22.38 -15.40
CA TYR A 119 -30.78 -22.00 -16.45
C TYR A 119 -31.08 -20.48 -16.40
N GLY A 120 -31.00 -19.80 -17.54
CA GLY A 120 -31.15 -18.33 -17.64
C GLY A 120 -29.90 -17.52 -17.26
N PHE A 121 -28.74 -18.17 -17.06
CA PHE A 121 -27.49 -17.53 -16.65
C PHE A 121 -26.93 -16.58 -17.71
N LYS A 122 -27.11 -15.28 -17.49
CA LYS A 122 -26.49 -14.20 -18.27
C LYS A 122 -25.42 -13.52 -17.45
N THR A 123 -24.18 -13.56 -17.94
CA THR A 123 -23.05 -12.84 -17.33
C THR A 123 -22.84 -11.51 -18.02
N ARG A 124 -22.51 -10.48 -17.23
CA ARG A 124 -22.07 -9.17 -17.71
C ARG A 124 -20.61 -8.96 -17.32
N ASP A 125 -19.83 -8.55 -18.31
CA ASP A 125 -18.38 -8.50 -18.21
C ASP A 125 -17.90 -7.04 -18.17
N ILE A 126 -17.13 -6.69 -17.15
CA ILE A 126 -16.49 -5.38 -17.02
C ILE A 126 -14.98 -5.57 -17.14
N LYS A 127 -14.37 -4.86 -18.10
CA LYS A 127 -12.92 -4.92 -18.36
C LYS A 127 -12.22 -3.75 -17.67
N LEU A 128 -11.34 -4.06 -16.74
CA LEU A 128 -10.50 -3.09 -16.04
C LEU A 128 -9.09 -3.11 -16.61
N LYS A 129 -8.58 -1.91 -16.91
CA LYS A 129 -7.17 -1.71 -17.31
C LYS A 129 -6.31 -1.52 -16.07
N VAL A 130 -5.05 -1.91 -16.15
CA VAL A 130 -4.07 -1.67 -15.08
C VAL A 130 -3.29 -0.40 -15.39
N ALA A 131 -3.22 0.49 -14.42
CA ALA A 131 -2.38 1.66 -14.45
C ALA A 131 -1.37 1.62 -13.29
N PHE A 132 -0.11 1.91 -13.59
CA PHE A 132 0.95 2.08 -12.61
C PHE A 132 1.15 3.56 -12.34
N VAL A 133 1.16 3.92 -11.08
CA VAL A 133 1.35 5.29 -10.58
C VAL A 133 2.32 5.27 -9.40
N GLY A 134 2.83 6.42 -8.99
CA GLY A 134 3.70 6.55 -7.82
C GLY A 134 4.97 7.35 -8.09
N PRO A 135 5.61 7.87 -7.02
CA PRO A 135 6.72 8.82 -7.11
C PRO A 135 7.95 8.23 -7.78
N LEU A 136 8.19 6.92 -7.60
CA LEU A 136 9.29 6.21 -8.25
C LEU A 136 9.19 6.26 -9.79
N LEU A 137 7.99 6.02 -10.33
CA LEU A 137 7.75 6.08 -11.78
C LEU A 137 7.78 7.51 -12.31
N LEU A 138 7.32 8.46 -11.51
CA LEU A 138 7.39 9.88 -11.84
C LEU A 138 8.84 10.33 -11.97
N ASN A 139 9.68 10.04 -10.96
CA ASN A 139 11.08 10.42 -10.96
C ASN A 139 11.82 9.83 -12.17
N ASP A 140 11.64 8.54 -12.41
CA ASP A 140 12.24 7.84 -13.54
C ASP A 140 11.76 8.39 -14.91
N ALA A 141 10.49 8.79 -15.05
CA ALA A 141 10.00 9.47 -16.25
C ALA A 141 10.61 10.87 -16.43
N VAL A 142 10.76 11.63 -15.35
CA VAL A 142 11.42 12.95 -15.37
C VAL A 142 12.88 12.80 -15.75
N ILE A 143 13.63 11.87 -15.16
CA ILE A 143 15.04 11.61 -15.49
C ILE A 143 15.23 11.27 -16.97
N ARG A 144 14.29 10.52 -17.57
CA ARG A 144 14.31 10.22 -19.00
C ARG A 144 13.81 11.35 -19.90
N GLY A 145 13.25 12.42 -19.33
CA GLY A 145 12.65 13.51 -20.08
C GLY A 145 11.35 13.13 -20.80
N ASP A 146 10.65 12.09 -20.34
CA ASP A 146 9.41 11.62 -20.97
C ASP A 146 8.21 12.45 -20.49
N LEU A 147 7.97 13.57 -21.18
CA LEU A 147 6.87 14.50 -20.90
C LEU A 147 5.50 13.83 -20.93
N ASP A 148 5.29 12.89 -21.85
CA ASP A 148 4.00 12.22 -22.00
C ASP A 148 3.73 11.26 -20.85
N ALA A 149 4.74 10.50 -20.40
CA ALA A 149 4.62 9.64 -19.23
C ALA A 149 4.33 10.47 -17.97
N VAL A 150 5.04 11.59 -17.77
CA VAL A 150 4.83 12.50 -16.63
C VAL A 150 3.41 13.08 -16.64
N ARG A 151 2.97 13.63 -17.78
CA ARG A 151 1.60 14.17 -17.95
C ARG A 151 0.54 13.11 -17.66
N ASN A 152 0.75 11.89 -18.16
CA ASN A 152 -0.19 10.79 -17.97
C ASN A 152 -0.23 10.25 -16.54
N LEU A 153 0.90 10.29 -15.81
CA LEU A 153 0.98 9.94 -14.38
C LEU A 153 0.24 10.96 -13.52
N ILE A 154 0.54 12.24 -13.72
CA ILE A 154 -0.10 13.37 -13.01
C ILE A 154 -1.61 13.36 -13.23
N LYS A 155 -2.06 13.13 -14.47
CA LYS A 155 -3.50 13.03 -14.80
C LYS A 155 -4.22 11.93 -14.03
N ARG A 156 -3.53 10.83 -13.67
CA ARG A 156 -4.12 9.68 -12.95
C ARG A 156 -4.03 9.82 -11.44
N GLN A 157 -3.01 10.52 -10.94
CA GLN A 157 -2.82 10.72 -9.51
C GLN A 157 -2.30 12.14 -9.28
N ARG A 158 -3.22 13.12 -9.28
CA ARG A 158 -2.87 14.54 -9.11
C ARG A 158 -2.30 14.84 -7.72
N SER A 159 -2.76 14.12 -6.69
CA SER A 159 -2.24 14.30 -5.32
C SER A 159 -0.76 13.95 -5.19
N MET A 160 -0.24 13.09 -6.07
CA MET A 160 1.13 12.56 -5.97
C MET A 160 2.20 13.64 -5.84
N LEU A 161 2.04 14.80 -6.48
CA LEU A 161 2.98 15.92 -6.39
C LEU A 161 2.81 16.75 -5.12
N ALA A 162 1.58 16.83 -4.60
CA ALA A 162 1.29 17.50 -3.33
C ALA A 162 1.77 16.69 -2.13
N ASP A 163 1.82 15.37 -2.29
CA ASP A 163 2.25 14.40 -1.27
C ASP A 163 3.79 14.22 -1.24
N LEU A 164 4.54 14.86 -2.15
CA LEU A 164 6.01 14.81 -2.15
C LEU A 164 6.59 15.63 -1.00
N SER A 165 7.62 15.09 -0.35
CA SER A 165 8.43 15.89 0.58
C SER A 165 9.16 17.03 -0.16
N PRO A 166 9.52 18.14 0.51
CA PRO A 166 10.27 19.22 -0.11
C PRO A 166 11.57 18.75 -0.77
N ALA A 167 12.28 17.80 -0.15
CA ALA A 167 13.50 17.21 -0.70
C ALA A 167 13.24 16.38 -1.97
N GLU A 168 12.16 15.58 -2.00
CA GLU A 168 11.77 14.84 -3.20
C GLU A 168 11.32 15.81 -4.32
N ALA A 169 10.64 16.90 -3.97
CA ALA A 169 10.21 17.93 -4.91
C ALA A 169 11.41 18.70 -5.51
N GLU A 170 12.38 19.07 -4.69
CA GLU A 170 13.64 19.69 -5.13
C GLU A 170 14.47 18.73 -5.97
N SER A 171 14.61 17.47 -5.57
CA SER A 171 15.32 16.46 -6.36
C SER A 171 14.65 16.24 -7.71
N LEU A 172 13.32 16.20 -7.77
CA LEU A 172 12.56 16.03 -8.99
C LEU A 172 12.72 17.24 -9.93
N LEU A 173 12.66 18.46 -9.37
CA LEU A 173 12.91 19.68 -10.12
C LEU A 173 14.37 19.76 -10.60
N GLY A 174 15.32 19.41 -9.74
CA GLY A 174 16.74 19.32 -10.08
C GLY A 174 16.98 18.37 -11.24
N ALA A 175 16.36 17.18 -11.22
CA ALA A 175 16.39 16.26 -12.35
C ALA A 175 15.76 16.86 -13.62
N ALA A 176 14.63 17.57 -13.50
CA ALA A 176 13.97 18.24 -14.63
C ALA A 176 14.83 19.35 -15.26
N THR A 177 15.54 20.15 -14.44
CA THR A 177 16.41 21.25 -14.92
C THR A 177 17.65 20.75 -15.65
N LYS A 178 18.11 19.53 -15.36
CA LYS A 178 19.26 18.88 -16.03
C LYS A 178 18.91 18.30 -17.40
N LEU A 179 17.63 18.31 -17.81
CA LEU A 179 17.20 17.81 -19.11
C LEU A 179 17.61 18.74 -20.25
N LEU A 180 17.66 18.17 -21.46
CA LEU A 180 17.93 18.92 -22.69
C LEU A 180 16.87 20.01 -22.99
N LYS A 181 15.64 19.83 -22.48
CA LYS A 181 14.51 20.75 -22.59
C LYS A 181 13.85 20.92 -21.21
N PRO A 182 14.44 21.73 -20.33
CA PRO A 182 14.00 21.85 -18.94
C PRO A 182 12.66 22.60 -18.82
N ASP A 183 12.43 23.62 -19.66
CA ASP A 183 11.28 24.52 -19.55
C ASP A 183 9.94 23.79 -19.60
N ASP A 184 9.76 22.88 -20.57
CA ASP A 184 8.52 22.13 -20.74
C ASP A 184 8.23 21.21 -19.55
N MET A 185 9.27 20.54 -19.02
CA MET A 185 9.14 19.59 -17.92
C MET A 185 8.89 20.34 -16.60
N VAL A 186 9.66 21.39 -16.34
CA VAL A 186 9.52 22.23 -15.16
C VAL A 186 8.14 22.90 -15.14
N HIS A 187 7.73 23.50 -16.26
CA HIS A 187 6.41 24.11 -16.37
C HIS A 187 5.29 23.11 -16.10
N LEU A 188 5.39 21.89 -16.65
CA LEU A 188 4.41 20.82 -16.41
C LEU A 188 4.32 20.43 -14.93
N LEU A 189 5.46 20.30 -14.24
CA LEU A 189 5.50 19.94 -12.82
C LEU A 189 4.92 21.04 -11.93
N LEU A 190 5.26 22.30 -12.20
CA LEU A 190 4.76 23.46 -11.47
C LEU A 190 3.25 23.65 -11.67
N GLU A 191 2.77 23.60 -12.92
CA GLU A 191 1.34 23.67 -13.26
C GLU A 191 0.54 22.55 -12.59
N ALA A 192 1.14 21.37 -12.48
CA ALA A 192 0.54 20.22 -11.83
C ALA A 192 0.49 20.33 -10.29
N GLY A 193 1.14 21.32 -9.69
CA GLY A 193 1.06 21.63 -8.27
C GLY A 193 2.28 21.22 -7.45
N LEU A 194 3.46 21.03 -8.07
CA LEU A 194 4.72 20.84 -7.36
C LEU A 194 5.03 22.12 -6.54
N ARG A 195 5.06 22.00 -5.21
CA ARG A 195 5.38 23.12 -4.31
C ARG A 195 6.85 23.08 -3.94
N ILE A 196 7.59 24.10 -4.33
CA ILE A 196 8.95 24.32 -3.86
C ILE A 196 8.84 25.38 -2.78
N VAL A 197 9.11 25.01 -1.52
CA VAL A 197 9.25 26.00 -0.45
C VAL A 197 10.65 26.59 -0.65
N PRO A 198 10.81 27.89 -0.95
CA PRO A 198 12.14 28.46 -1.09
C PRO A 198 12.82 28.41 0.27
N SER A 199 13.90 27.65 0.38
CA SER A 199 14.85 27.86 1.48
C SER A 199 15.42 29.27 1.32
N PRO A 200 15.29 30.16 2.32
CA PRO A 200 15.87 31.49 2.24
C PRO A 200 17.36 31.33 2.51
N ASN A 201 18.14 31.15 1.44
CA ASN A 201 19.53 31.62 1.27
C ASN A 201 20.13 30.95 0.02
N ALA A 202 19.92 31.56 -1.14
CA ALA A 202 20.72 31.28 -2.33
C ALA A 202 21.05 32.61 -2.99
N SER A 203 22.14 33.22 -2.54
CA SER A 203 22.91 34.16 -3.33
C SER A 203 24.33 33.63 -3.44
N ASP A 204 24.69 33.37 -4.69
CA ASP A 204 26.02 33.41 -5.25
C ASP A 204 27.01 32.26 -4.99
N GLU A 205 27.44 31.74 -6.15
CA GLU A 205 28.74 31.15 -6.47
C GLU A 205 28.97 29.64 -6.28
N VAL A 206 28.87 28.96 -7.44
CA VAL A 206 29.76 27.93 -7.99
C VAL A 206 30.62 27.15 -6.98
N HIS A 207 30.23 25.92 -6.67
CA HIS A 207 31.20 24.83 -6.52
C HIS A 207 30.60 23.48 -6.92
N VAL A 208 31.27 22.84 -7.87
CA VAL A 208 31.17 21.41 -8.16
C VAL A 208 31.78 20.66 -6.98
N ALA A 209 30.98 19.91 -6.23
CA ALA A 209 31.40 18.73 -5.45
C ALA A 209 30.20 17.99 -4.87
N GLU A 210 29.96 16.80 -5.42
CA GLU A 210 29.58 15.55 -4.74
C GLU A 210 28.34 15.49 -3.80
N ASP A 211 27.46 14.55 -4.17
CA ASP A 211 26.22 14.09 -3.51
C ASP A 211 26.45 13.41 -2.13
N ALA A 212 27.25 13.98 -1.23
CA ALA A 212 27.55 13.41 0.08
C ALA A 212 26.75 14.03 1.25
N ASN A 213 26.28 15.28 1.14
CA ASN A 213 25.71 16.01 2.29
C ASN A 213 24.20 15.75 2.49
N THR A 214 23.41 15.59 1.42
CA THR A 214 21.95 15.44 1.51
C THR A 214 21.50 14.06 2.00
N ASN A 215 22.27 13.01 1.70
CA ASN A 215 22.05 11.68 2.27
C ASN A 215 22.35 11.64 3.77
N LYS A 216 23.29 12.45 4.24
CA LYS A 216 23.65 12.51 5.66
C LYS A 216 22.51 13.10 6.48
N GLU A 217 21.91 14.22 6.06
CA GLU A 217 20.83 14.86 6.82
C GLU A 217 19.53 14.02 6.87
N VAL A 218 19.18 13.31 5.78
CA VAL A 218 17.99 12.43 5.75
C VAL A 218 18.23 11.15 6.57
N VAL A 219 19.44 10.60 6.54
CA VAL A 219 19.84 9.47 7.39
C VAL A 219 19.87 9.90 8.86
N GLU A 220 20.48 11.05 9.19
CA GLU A 220 20.53 11.61 10.55
C GLU A 220 19.12 11.89 11.10
N LEU A 221 18.21 12.41 10.28
CA LEU A 221 16.83 12.63 10.73
C LEU A 221 16.08 11.32 10.94
N GLY A 222 16.28 10.35 10.05
CA GLY A 222 15.73 9.00 10.19
C GLY A 222 16.25 8.28 11.43
N GLU A 223 17.55 8.41 11.71
CA GLU A 223 18.21 7.95 12.92
C GLU A 223 17.65 8.63 14.16
N ALA A 224 17.47 9.95 14.13
CA ALA A 224 16.87 10.70 15.23
C ALA A 224 15.42 10.26 15.50
N ILE A 225 14.60 10.04 14.47
CA ILE A 225 13.23 9.52 14.64
C ILE A 225 13.27 8.10 15.21
N PHE A 226 14.18 7.25 14.73
CA PHE A 226 14.36 5.91 15.25
C PHE A 226 14.76 5.94 16.74
N GLU A 227 15.72 6.80 17.11
CA GLU A 227 16.21 6.96 18.46
C GLU A 227 15.12 7.50 19.40
N ALA A 228 14.45 8.59 19.02
CA ALA A 228 13.32 9.15 19.78
C ALA A 228 12.19 8.12 19.92
N SER A 229 11.95 7.31 18.89
CA SER A 229 10.96 6.22 18.95
C SER A 229 11.37 5.10 19.88
N ARG A 230 12.67 4.80 19.98
CA ARG A 230 13.24 3.83 20.91
C ARG A 230 13.17 4.32 22.36
N ASN A 231 13.30 5.64 22.56
CA ASN A 231 13.30 6.27 23.88
C ASN A 231 11.89 6.63 24.38
N GLY A 232 10.86 6.55 23.52
CA GLY A 232 9.46 6.82 23.91
C GLY A 232 9.10 8.31 23.85
N GLU A 233 9.88 9.12 23.14
CA GLU A 233 9.74 10.57 23.11
C GLU A 233 8.72 11.01 22.05
N ALA A 234 7.44 10.71 22.25
CA ALA A 234 6.40 10.96 21.24
C ALA A 234 6.30 12.43 20.77
N ASN A 235 6.63 13.40 21.63
CA ASN A 235 6.66 14.81 21.26
C ASN A 235 7.84 15.13 20.33
N GLU A 236 8.99 14.53 20.58
CA GLU A 236 10.18 14.68 19.72
C GLU A 236 9.95 14.00 18.38
N VAL A 237 9.40 12.78 18.38
CA VAL A 237 8.98 12.09 17.14
C VAL A 237 8.03 12.98 16.32
N LYS A 238 7.01 13.60 16.93
CA LYS A 238 6.14 14.56 16.23
C LYS A 238 6.89 15.76 15.67
N ALA A 239 7.85 16.32 16.41
CA ALA A 239 8.63 17.48 15.98
C ALA A 239 9.55 17.11 14.79
N LEU A 240 10.23 15.98 14.87
CA LEU A 240 11.09 15.45 13.81
C LEU A 240 10.30 15.09 12.56
N LEU A 241 9.12 14.47 12.71
CA LEU A 241 8.22 14.18 11.59
C LEU A 241 7.74 15.44 10.87
N ARG A 242 7.45 16.53 11.61
CA ARG A 242 7.12 17.84 11.03
C ARG A 242 8.30 18.43 10.25
N LYS A 243 9.52 18.24 10.74
CA LYS A 243 10.76 18.72 10.09
C LYS A 243 11.11 17.91 8.83
N GLY A 244 10.82 16.61 8.82
CA GLY A 244 11.18 15.67 7.75
C GLY A 244 10.08 15.33 6.74
N GLY A 245 8.94 16.03 6.77
CA GLY A 245 7.81 15.75 5.87
C GLY A 245 7.20 14.35 6.05
N GLY A 246 7.27 13.78 7.25
CA GLY A 246 6.61 12.50 7.57
C GLY A 246 7.29 11.23 7.03
N SER A 247 8.48 11.32 6.40
CA SER A 247 9.18 10.14 5.88
C SER A 247 9.88 9.36 7.01
N VAL A 248 9.50 8.08 7.19
CA VAL A 248 10.06 7.17 8.23
C VAL A 248 10.79 5.98 7.60
N LYS A 249 11.42 6.19 6.43
CA LYS A 249 12.01 5.11 5.62
C LYS A 249 13.34 4.55 6.19
N TYR A 250 13.86 5.14 7.27
CA TYR A 250 15.11 4.68 7.88
C TYR A 250 14.98 3.27 8.44
N ARG A 251 16.05 2.50 8.25
CA ARG A 251 16.25 1.16 8.80
C ARG A 251 17.64 1.11 9.40
N ASP A 252 17.75 0.56 10.60
CA ASP A 252 19.05 0.30 11.21
C ASP A 252 19.76 -0.90 10.54
N GLN A 253 20.94 -1.27 11.06
CA GLN A 253 21.73 -2.39 10.56
C GLN A 253 21.07 -3.77 10.67
N TYR A 254 19.96 -3.89 11.41
CA TYR A 254 19.17 -5.12 11.54
C TYR A 254 17.85 -5.04 10.74
N GLY A 255 17.69 -3.99 9.93
CA GLY A 255 16.49 -3.73 9.16
C GLY A 255 15.33 -3.18 9.99
N LEU A 256 15.53 -2.81 11.26
CA LEU A 256 14.48 -2.30 12.14
C LEU A 256 14.09 -0.87 11.76
N THR A 257 12.80 -0.61 11.73
CA THR A 257 12.24 0.75 11.53
C THR A 257 11.91 1.40 12.88
N ALA A 258 11.60 2.69 12.87
CA ALA A 258 11.12 3.40 14.07
C ALA A 258 9.88 2.73 14.70
N LEU A 259 9.01 2.12 13.87
CA LEU A 259 7.85 1.39 14.35
C LEU A 259 8.23 0.07 15.05
N HIS A 260 9.28 -0.62 14.58
CA HIS A 260 9.83 -1.79 15.28
C HIS A 260 10.42 -1.38 16.63
N ALA A 261 11.21 -0.30 16.66
CA ALA A 261 11.83 0.19 17.90
C ALA A 261 10.78 0.57 18.95
N ALA A 262 9.74 1.33 18.55
CA ALA A 262 8.64 1.70 19.43
C ALA A 262 7.85 0.47 19.91
N ALA A 263 7.57 -0.48 19.01
CA ALA A 263 6.86 -1.72 19.34
C ALA A 263 7.65 -2.59 20.33
N PHE A 264 8.94 -2.82 20.07
CA PHE A 264 9.81 -3.62 20.94
C PHE A 264 9.96 -3.03 22.34
N LYS A 265 9.91 -1.70 22.46
CA LYS A 265 10.05 -1.00 23.73
C LYS A 265 8.72 -0.75 24.46
N GLY A 266 7.58 -1.11 23.89
CA GLY A 266 6.28 -0.90 24.52
C GLY A 266 5.76 0.54 24.47
N HIS A 267 6.29 1.39 23.58
CA HIS A 267 5.96 2.82 23.54
C HIS A 267 4.69 3.10 22.75
N LYS A 268 3.54 2.84 23.37
CA LYS A 268 2.20 2.98 22.76
C LYS A 268 1.92 4.37 22.18
N ASP A 269 2.37 5.42 22.86
CA ASP A 269 2.15 6.81 22.44
C ASP A 269 2.91 7.13 21.16
N VAL A 270 4.18 6.73 21.05
CA VAL A 270 4.97 6.80 19.82
C VAL A 270 4.31 5.98 18.71
N MET A 271 3.89 4.74 19.00
CA MET A 271 3.21 3.92 18.00
C MET A 271 1.95 4.58 17.47
N THR A 272 1.15 5.19 18.34
CA THR A 272 -0.06 5.92 17.96
C THR A 272 0.26 7.09 17.02
N VAL A 273 1.41 7.76 17.20
CA VAL A 273 1.86 8.80 16.25
C VAL A 273 2.25 8.19 14.91
N LEU A 274 3.06 7.14 14.93
CA LEU A 274 3.60 6.54 13.71
C LEU A 274 2.52 5.89 12.84
N VAL A 275 1.55 5.18 13.43
CA VAL A 275 0.50 4.46 12.67
C VAL A 275 -0.53 5.37 11.99
N GLU A 276 -0.56 6.66 12.33
CA GLU A 276 -1.41 7.66 11.66
C GLU A 276 -0.71 8.29 10.44
N LEU A 277 0.57 7.98 10.20
CA LEU A 277 1.29 8.47 9.03
C LEU A 277 0.81 7.77 7.75
N GLU A 278 0.37 8.56 6.77
CA GLU A 278 -0.06 8.03 5.48
C GLU A 278 1.11 7.33 4.75
N GLY A 279 0.84 6.13 4.24
CA GLY A 279 1.81 5.36 3.48
C GLY A 279 2.87 4.62 4.30
N LEU A 280 2.81 4.67 5.64
CA LEU A 280 3.68 3.85 6.48
C LEU A 280 3.32 2.36 6.36
N ASP A 281 4.33 1.52 6.11
CA ASP A 281 4.16 0.07 6.06
C ASP A 281 4.17 -0.53 7.48
N LEU A 282 2.99 -0.86 7.99
CA LEU A 282 2.80 -1.47 9.32
C LEU A 282 3.22 -2.95 9.38
N GLU A 283 3.46 -3.58 8.22
CA GLU A 283 3.85 -4.98 8.11
C GLU A 283 5.27 -5.14 7.53
N CYS A 284 6.10 -4.09 7.65
CA CYS A 284 7.48 -4.13 7.18
C CYS A 284 8.29 -5.19 7.93
N GLU A 285 9.09 -6.00 7.22
CA GLU A 285 9.90 -7.07 7.84
C GLU A 285 11.33 -6.57 8.15
N ASP A 286 11.87 -6.94 9.31
CA ASP A 286 13.29 -6.82 9.67
C ASP A 286 14.15 -7.93 9.00
N GLU A 287 15.45 -7.99 9.31
CA GLU A 287 16.34 -9.02 8.77
C GLU A 287 16.01 -10.46 9.20
N GLU A 288 15.25 -10.68 10.27
CA GLU A 288 14.80 -12.00 10.74
C GLU A 288 13.34 -12.30 10.32
N GLY A 289 12.72 -11.41 9.52
CA GLY A 289 11.33 -11.52 9.07
C GLY A 289 10.31 -11.14 10.14
N HIS A 290 10.72 -10.50 11.23
CA HIS A 290 9.79 -9.92 12.18
C HIS A 290 9.16 -8.67 11.60
N VAL A 291 7.83 -8.64 11.57
CA VAL A 291 7.06 -7.38 11.47
C VAL A 291 6.86 -6.72 12.85
N PRO A 292 6.47 -5.43 12.93
CA PRO A 292 6.28 -4.72 14.19
C PRO A 292 5.36 -5.42 15.20
N LEU A 293 4.39 -6.21 14.74
CA LEU A 293 3.52 -7.00 15.61
C LEU A 293 4.29 -8.07 16.40
N HIS A 294 5.32 -8.71 15.84
CA HIS A 294 6.15 -9.64 16.60
C HIS A 294 6.90 -8.90 17.72
N MET A 295 7.48 -7.74 17.40
CA MET A 295 8.19 -6.90 18.37
C MET A 295 7.28 -6.39 19.48
N ALA A 296 6.05 -5.98 19.14
CA ALA A 296 5.05 -5.56 20.13
C ALA A 296 4.69 -6.72 21.08
N VAL A 297 4.53 -7.93 20.55
CA VAL A 297 4.28 -9.12 21.36
C VAL A 297 5.47 -9.44 22.26
N GLU A 298 6.69 -9.35 21.74
CA GLU A 298 7.92 -9.56 22.51
C GLU A 298 8.12 -8.49 23.60
N SER A 299 7.64 -7.26 23.41
CA SER A 299 7.65 -6.27 24.50
C SER A 299 6.77 -6.66 25.70
N GLY A 300 5.74 -7.49 25.48
CA GLY A 300 4.72 -7.82 26.48
C GLY A 300 3.70 -6.69 26.75
N ASP A 301 3.78 -5.54 26.07
CA ASP A 301 2.82 -4.45 26.26
C ASP A 301 1.55 -4.65 25.41
N VAL A 302 0.44 -4.98 26.06
CA VAL A 302 -0.87 -5.17 25.40
C VAL A 302 -1.31 -3.93 24.62
N GLY A 303 -0.96 -2.73 25.10
CA GLY A 303 -1.33 -1.47 24.48
C GLY A 303 -0.74 -1.29 23.08
N THR A 304 0.54 -1.62 22.90
CA THR A 304 1.22 -1.61 21.61
C THR A 304 0.64 -2.63 20.63
N VAL A 305 0.35 -3.84 21.10
CA VAL A 305 -0.31 -4.88 20.30
C VAL A 305 -1.68 -4.40 19.85
N GLN A 306 -2.47 -3.81 20.76
CA GLN A 306 -3.80 -3.31 20.45
C GLN A 306 -3.77 -2.25 19.34
N VAL A 307 -2.83 -1.31 19.38
CA VAL A 307 -2.67 -0.27 18.34
C VAL A 307 -2.51 -0.89 16.94
N LEU A 308 -1.65 -1.89 16.80
CA LEU A 308 -1.43 -2.56 15.51
C LEU A 308 -2.64 -3.39 15.07
N VAL A 309 -3.25 -4.13 16.00
CA VAL A 309 -4.42 -4.97 15.72
C VAL A 309 -5.62 -4.12 15.26
N GLU A 310 -5.81 -2.92 15.82
CA GLU A 310 -6.87 -2.00 15.41
C GLU A 310 -6.65 -1.42 14.01
N LYS A 311 -5.40 -1.37 13.53
CA LYS A 311 -5.08 -1.00 12.14
C LYS A 311 -5.25 -2.16 11.14
N GLY A 312 -5.65 -3.34 11.60
CA GLY A 312 -6.03 -4.46 10.74
C GLY A 312 -4.84 -5.16 10.06
N VAL A 313 -3.68 -5.19 10.73
CA VAL A 313 -2.50 -5.95 10.29
C VAL A 313 -2.78 -7.47 10.32
N ASN A 314 -2.03 -8.23 9.53
CA ASN A 314 -2.10 -9.68 9.50
C ASN A 314 -1.55 -10.29 10.81
N LEU A 315 -2.44 -10.89 11.61
CA LEU A 315 -2.09 -11.51 12.89
C LEU A 315 -1.39 -12.87 12.75
N ASN A 316 -1.42 -13.46 11.55
CA ASN A 316 -0.92 -14.80 11.25
C ASN A 316 0.35 -14.77 10.37
N VAL A 317 1.06 -13.63 10.38
CA VAL A 317 2.37 -13.51 9.75
C VAL A 317 3.37 -14.47 10.42
N VAL A 318 4.32 -14.97 9.64
CA VAL A 318 5.38 -15.87 10.10
C VAL A 318 6.74 -15.23 9.86
N ASN A 319 7.57 -15.17 10.89
CA ASN A 319 8.97 -14.76 10.75
C ASN A 319 9.82 -15.87 10.09
N LYS A 320 11.11 -15.63 9.83
CA LYS A 320 12.00 -16.62 9.19
C LYS A 320 12.21 -17.87 10.04
N ARG A 321 11.90 -17.82 11.34
CA ARG A 321 11.96 -18.96 12.27
C ARG A 321 10.64 -19.74 12.33
N GLY A 322 9.65 -19.35 11.52
CA GLY A 322 8.32 -19.97 11.49
C GLY A 322 7.43 -19.63 12.68
N ALA A 323 7.79 -18.62 13.48
CA ALA A 323 7.00 -18.16 14.61
C ALA A 323 5.95 -17.13 14.17
N THR A 324 4.73 -17.29 14.66
CA THR A 324 3.67 -16.28 14.57
C THR A 324 3.66 -15.38 15.82
N PRO A 325 3.02 -14.20 15.78
CA PRO A 325 2.82 -13.38 16.97
C PRO A 325 2.13 -14.15 18.11
N LEU A 326 1.11 -14.96 17.81
CA LEU A 326 0.44 -15.78 18.83
C LEU A 326 1.38 -16.83 19.43
N TYR A 327 2.23 -17.46 18.61
CA TYR A 327 3.23 -18.42 19.10
C TYR A 327 4.23 -17.74 20.03
N MET A 328 4.75 -16.55 19.67
CA MET A 328 5.65 -15.79 20.53
C MET A 328 4.99 -15.41 21.86
N ALA A 329 3.76 -14.87 21.82
CA ALA A 329 3.01 -14.52 23.03
C ALA A 329 2.88 -15.71 24.00
N LYS A 330 2.64 -16.92 23.45
CA LYS A 330 2.54 -18.15 24.24
C LYS A 330 3.88 -18.57 24.85
N ILE A 331 4.96 -18.54 24.07
CA ILE A 331 6.31 -18.90 24.55
C ILE A 331 6.76 -17.95 25.66
N TRP A 332 6.35 -16.68 25.59
CA TRP A 332 6.74 -15.63 26.51
C TRP A 332 5.78 -15.50 27.71
N GLY A 333 4.65 -16.22 27.70
CA GLY A 333 3.69 -16.24 28.79
C GLY A 333 2.76 -15.02 28.86
N HIS A 334 2.60 -14.27 27.77
CA HIS A 334 1.72 -13.10 27.68
C HIS A 334 0.26 -13.52 27.40
N HIS A 335 -0.44 -13.93 28.45
CA HIS A 335 -1.79 -14.52 28.37
C HIS A 335 -2.84 -13.52 27.84
N ASP A 336 -2.75 -12.27 28.26
CA ASP A 336 -3.56 -11.14 27.80
C ASP A 336 -3.39 -10.85 26.31
N ILE A 337 -2.15 -10.88 25.82
CA ILE A 337 -1.84 -10.75 24.40
C ILE A 337 -2.37 -11.96 23.62
N CYS A 338 -2.23 -13.18 24.15
CA CYS A 338 -2.82 -14.37 23.53
C CYS A 338 -4.33 -14.24 23.37
N GLU A 339 -5.03 -13.82 24.42
CA GLU A 339 -6.48 -13.62 24.41
C GLU A 339 -6.88 -12.53 23.40
N LEU A 340 -6.18 -11.40 23.40
CA LEU A 340 -6.41 -10.31 22.44
C LEU A 340 -6.27 -10.78 20.99
N LEU A 341 -5.19 -11.50 20.66
CA LEU A 341 -4.93 -12.00 19.31
C LEU A 341 -5.97 -13.03 18.88
N LEU A 342 -6.35 -13.96 19.76
CA LEU A 342 -7.37 -14.99 19.47
C LEU A 342 -8.75 -14.34 19.22
N ASN A 343 -9.14 -13.39 20.07
CA ASN A 343 -10.40 -12.65 19.93
C ASN A 343 -10.48 -11.83 18.63
N ARG A 344 -9.32 -11.53 18.03
CA ARG A 344 -9.19 -10.76 16.78
C ARG A 344 -8.88 -11.64 15.57
N GLY A 345 -8.94 -12.97 15.72
CA GLY A 345 -8.89 -13.93 14.61
C GLY A 345 -7.51 -14.54 14.31
N ALA A 346 -6.57 -14.50 15.25
CA ALA A 346 -5.32 -15.26 15.11
C ALA A 346 -5.56 -16.78 15.23
N PHE A 347 -4.87 -17.58 14.43
CA PHE A 347 -5.01 -19.04 14.42
C PHE A 347 -4.04 -19.72 15.38
N TYR A 348 -4.53 -20.75 16.08
CA TYR A 348 -3.76 -21.52 17.05
C TYR A 348 -2.64 -22.40 16.44
N SER A 349 -2.69 -22.67 15.13
CA SER A 349 -1.76 -23.58 14.43
C SER A 349 -1.55 -23.14 12.99
N LEU A 350 -0.29 -23.06 12.56
CA LEU A 350 0.06 -23.08 11.15
C LEU A 350 -0.21 -24.50 10.64
N THR A 351 -1.36 -24.71 9.99
CA THR A 351 -1.54 -25.94 9.22
C THR A 351 -0.54 -25.92 8.08
N SER A 352 0.52 -26.72 8.19
CA SER A 352 1.32 -27.13 7.04
C SER A 352 0.38 -27.85 6.06
N THR A 353 0.02 -27.18 4.97
CA THR A 353 -0.59 -27.79 3.80
C THR A 353 0.19 -27.40 2.57
#